data_AF-A0A965AHE0-F1
#
_entry.id   AF-A0A965AHE0-F1
#
_cell.length_a   1.000
_cell.length_b   1.000
_cell.length_c   1.000
_cell.angle_alpha   90.00
_cell.angle_beta   90.00
_cell.angle_gamma   90.00
#
_symmetry.space_group_name_H-M   'P 1'
#
loop_
_entity.id
_entity.type
_entity.pdbx_description
1 polymer ?
#
loop_
_entity_poly.entity_id
_entity_poly.type
_entity_poly.pdbx_seq_one_letter_code
_entity_poly.pdbx_strand_id
1 'polypeptide(L)' 'FRVSHHITGRVVALAEDKGCGLEELALDDLRSIDARITGDVFDVLGVDNSVRSRTSYGGTAPDNVRSQIAAARERFLS' A
#
# COMPACT_ATOMS: atom_id res chain seq x y z
N PHE A 1 14.49 -9.01 1.22
CA PHE A 1 13.88 -8.50 2.47
C PHE A 1 14.73 -7.45 3.18
N ARG A 2 15.94 -7.78 3.67
CA ARG A 2 16.79 -6.82 4.42
C ARG A 2 17.07 -5.49 3.68
N VAL A 3 17.45 -5.56 2.40
CA VAL A 3 17.76 -4.37 1.60
C VAL A 3 16.51 -3.50 1.38
N SER A 4 15.40 -4.12 0.96
CA SER A 4 14.13 -3.43 0.76
C SER A 4 13.62 -2.77 2.04
N HIS A 5 13.70 -3.46 3.18
CA HIS A 5 13.29 -2.91 4.47
C HIS A 5 14.16 -1.71 4.89
N HIS A 6 15.46 -1.73 4.59
CA HIS A 6 16.33 -0.59 4.86
C HIS A 6 15.99 0.63 3.99
N ILE A 7 15.69 0.41 2.70
CA ILE A 7 15.22 1.45 1.79
C ILE A 7 13.91 2.06 2.30
N THR A 8 12.93 1.22 2.65
CA THR A 8 11.65 1.68 3.21
C THR A 8 11.84 2.52 4.46
N GLY A 9 12.72 2.13 5.38
CA GLY A 9 13.02 2.92 6.58
C GLY A 9 13.56 4.32 6.26
N ARG A 10 14.43 4.44 5.25
CA ARG A 10 14.95 5.75 4.80
C ARG A 10 13.86 6.61 4.14
N VAL A 11 12.93 5.99 3.41
CA VAL A 11 11.79 6.68 2.80
C VAL A 11 10.85 7.23 3.87
N VAL A 12 10.55 6.45 4.91
CA VAL A 12 9.73 6.90 6.05
C VAL A 12 10.41 8.07 6.77
N ALA A 13 11.70 7.94 7.09
CA ALA A 13 12.44 9.03 7.74
C ALA A 13 12.42 10.33 6.92
N LEU A 14 12.54 10.23 5.58
CA LEU A 14 12.47 11.40 4.71
C LEU A 14 11.08 12.07 4.70
N ALA A 15 10.00 11.27 4.70
CA ALA A 15 8.64 11.79 4.80
C ALA A 15 8.39 12.48 6.14
N GLU A 16 8.89 11.88 7.24
CA GLU A 16 8.84 12.48 8.58
C GLU A 16 9.59 13.82 8.62
N ASP A 17 10.82 13.88 8.10
CA ASP A 17 11.63 15.10 8.03
C ASP A 17 10.95 16.22 7.22
N LYS A 18 10.18 15.86 6.18
CA LYS A 18 9.42 16.80 5.34
C LYS A 18 8.03 17.12 5.89
N GLY A 19 7.57 16.41 6.92
CA GLY A 19 6.24 16.57 7.49
C GLY A 19 5.09 16.24 6.52
N CYS A 20 5.29 15.28 5.62
CA CYS A 20 4.32 14.87 4.61
C CYS A 20 4.05 13.36 4.63
N GLY A 21 2.99 12.92 3.95
CA GLY A 21 2.70 11.52 3.67
C GLY A 21 3.72 10.90 2.70
N LEU A 22 3.74 9.57 2.62
CA LEU A 22 4.63 8.83 1.71
C LEU A 22 4.25 9.08 0.24
N GLU A 23 2.95 9.21 -0.02
CA GLU A 23 2.35 9.52 -1.31
C GLU A 23 2.64 10.96 -1.79
N GLU A 24 3.09 11.83 -0.89
CA GLU A 24 3.40 13.24 -1.18
C GLU A 24 4.88 13.45 -1.53
N LEU A 25 5.72 12.41 -1.41
CA LEU A 25 7.14 12.47 -1.79
C LEU A 25 7.31 12.55 -3.31
N ALA A 26 8.23 13.39 -3.77
CA ALA A 26 8.56 13.45 -5.19
C ALA A 26 9.34 12.20 -5.63
N LEU A 27 9.21 11.80 -6.90
CA LEU A 27 9.95 10.65 -7.43
C LEU A 27 11.48 10.84 -7.30
N ASP A 28 11.96 12.06 -7.45
CA ASP A 28 13.38 12.39 -7.30
C ASP A 28 13.87 12.22 -5.85
N ASP A 29 13.03 12.50 -4.86
CA ASP A 29 13.33 12.23 -3.45
C ASP A 29 13.49 10.72 -3.22
N LEU A 30 12.57 9.92 -3.76
CA LEU A 30 12.64 8.46 -3.66
C LEU A 30 13.88 7.91 -4.39
N ARG A 31 14.19 8.43 -5.57
CA ARG A 31 15.38 8.04 -6.35
C ARG A 31 16.69 8.44 -5.69
N SER A 32 16.70 9.52 -4.90
CA SER A 32 17.86 9.88 -4.07
C SER A 32 18.19 8.82 -3.01
N ILE A 33 17.19 8.01 -2.61
CA ILE A 33 17.36 6.89 -1.69
C ILE A 33 17.79 5.62 -2.44
N ASP A 34 17.09 5.28 -3.53
CA ASP A 34 17.41 4.15 -4.41
C ASP A 34 16.97 4.41 -5.86
N ALA A 35 17.91 4.40 -6.79
CA ALA A 35 17.67 4.70 -8.20
C ALA A 35 16.74 3.70 -8.91
N ARG A 36 16.48 2.52 -8.34
CA ARG A 36 15.56 1.52 -8.90
C ARG A 36 14.09 1.87 -8.67
N ILE A 37 13.78 2.89 -7.88
CA ILE A 37 12.39 3.32 -7.65
C ILE A 37 11.87 4.01 -8.92
N THR A 38 10.76 3.50 -9.44
CA THR A 38 10.04 3.99 -10.62
C THR A 38 8.76 4.73 -10.21
N GLY A 39 8.12 5.39 -11.17
CA GLY A 39 6.84 6.07 -10.93
C GLY A 39 5.71 5.14 -10.46
N ASP A 40 5.80 3.84 -10.78
CA ASP A 40 4.83 2.81 -10.36
C ASP A 40 4.71 2.70 -8.82
N VAL A 41 5.65 3.29 -8.07
CA VAL A 41 5.59 3.39 -6.62
C VAL A 41 4.35 4.15 -6.14
N PHE A 42 3.87 5.14 -6.91
CA PHE A 42 2.68 5.91 -6.54
C PHE A 42 1.37 5.12 -6.73
N ASP A 43 1.39 4.06 -7.53
CA ASP A 43 0.25 3.15 -7.66
C ASP A 43 0.08 2.26 -6.41
N VAL A 44 1.07 2.23 -5.52
CA VAL A 44 1.04 1.42 -4.29
C VAL A 44 1.15 2.24 -3.00
N LEU A 45 1.75 3.44 -3.05
CA LEU A 45 1.82 4.36 -1.92
C LEU A 45 0.47 5.08 -1.78
N GLY A 46 -0.41 4.53 -0.93
CA GLY A 46 -1.68 5.13 -0.58
C GLY A 46 -2.58 4.15 0.16
N VAL A 47 -3.45 4.66 1.04
CA VAL A 47 -4.33 3.82 1.86
C VAL A 47 -5.24 2.94 0.98
N ASP A 48 -5.87 3.53 -0.04
CA ASP A 48 -6.76 2.79 -0.94
C ASP A 48 -6.04 1.68 -1.72
N ASN A 49 -4.82 1.96 -2.19
CA ASN A 49 -4.01 0.99 -2.93
C ASN A 49 -3.53 -0.13 -2.00
N SER A 50 -3.12 0.22 -0.78
CA SER A 50 -2.78 -0.74 0.28
C SER A 50 -3.94 -1.69 0.56
N VAL A 51 -5.16 -1.17 0.73
CA VAL A 51 -6.36 -1.99 0.97
C VAL A 51 -6.69 -2.89 -0.22
N ARG A 52 -6.68 -2.35 -1.45
CA ARG A 52 -6.97 -3.11 -2.69
C ARG A 52 -5.98 -4.24 -2.94
N SER A 53 -4.72 -4.09 -2.54
CA SER A 53 -3.67 -5.09 -2.77
C SER A 53 -3.87 -6.40 -1.98
N ARG A 54 -4.72 -6.40 -0.94
CA ARG A 54 -4.95 -7.56 -0.05
C ARG A 54 -6.00 -8.51 -0.63
N THR A 55 -5.73 -9.06 -1.81
CA THR A 55 -6.65 -9.88 -2.61
C THR A 55 -6.69 -11.36 -2.21
N SER A 56 -5.75 -11.86 -1.43
CA SER A 56 -5.79 -13.22 -0.89
C SER A 56 -7.13 -13.52 -0.20
N TYR A 57 -7.58 -14.77 -0.22
CA TYR A 57 -8.84 -15.18 0.43
C TYR A 57 -8.93 -14.66 1.87
N GLY A 58 -10.04 -13.99 2.20
CA GLY A 58 -10.27 -13.34 3.50
C GLY A 58 -9.55 -12.00 3.70
N GLY A 59 -8.79 -11.52 2.72
CA GLY A 59 -8.13 -10.21 2.75
C GLY A 59 -9.10 -9.04 2.62
N THR A 60 -8.61 -7.84 2.91
CA THR A 60 -9.43 -6.61 3.03
C THR A 60 -9.75 -5.93 1.69
N ALA A 61 -9.39 -6.52 0.56
CA ALA A 61 -9.72 -5.95 -0.74
C ALA A 61 -11.26 -5.80 -0.89
N PRO A 62 -11.75 -4.71 -1.52
CA PRO A 62 -13.19 -4.47 -1.66
C PRO A 62 -13.97 -5.63 -2.28
N ASP A 63 -13.38 -6.34 -3.26
CA ASP A 63 -14.02 -7.50 -3.90
C ASP A 63 -14.13 -8.70 -2.96
N ASN A 64 -13.14 -8.90 -2.08
CA ASN A 64 -13.22 -9.91 -1.02
C ASN A 64 -14.29 -9.54 -0.01
N VAL A 65 -14.38 -8.27 0.39
CA VAL A 65 -15.42 -7.79 1.30
C VAL A 65 -16.81 -8.01 0.70
N ARG A 66 -17.02 -7.69 -0.58
CA ARG A 66 -18.28 -7.95 -1.30
C ARG A 66 -18.63 -9.44 -1.31
N SER A 67 -17.66 -10.30 -1.61
CA SER A 67 -17.84 -11.75 -1.62
C SER A 67 -18.23 -12.29 -0.24
N GLN A 68 -17.56 -11.81 0.81
CA GLN A 68 -17.87 -12.20 2.19
C GLN A 68 -19.25 -11.71 2.64
N ILE A 69 -19.67 -10.52 2.23
CA ILE A 69 -21.03 -10.02 2.48
C ILE A 69 -22.08 -10.93 1.82
N ALA A 70 -21.86 -11.33 0.56
CA ALA A 70 -22.78 -12.23 -0.14
C ALA A 70 -22.91 -13.58 0.57
N ALA A 71 -21.78 -14.22 0.91
CA ALA A 71 -21.74 -15.49 1.62
C ALA A 71 -22.41 -15.40 3.01
N ALA A 72 -22.20 -14.30 3.75
CA ALA A 72 -22.83 -14.10 5.05
C ALA A 72 -24.36 -13.95 4.93
N ARG A 73 -24.84 -13.24 3.90
CA ARG A 73 -26.28 -13.11 3.63
C ARG A 73 -26.91 -14.46 3.33
N GLU A 74 -26.29 -15.26 2.47
CA GLU A 74 -26.75 -16.61 2.16
C GLU A 74 -26.79 -17.51 3.40
N ARG A 75 -25.79 -17.40 4.29
CA ARG A 75 -25.69 -18.26 5.47
C ARG A 75 -26.67 -17.91 6.60
N PHE A 76 -26.99 -16.62 6.77
CA PHE A 76 -27.66 -16.13 7.98
C PHE A 76 -28.98 -15.39 7.73
N LEU A 77 -29.27 -15.00 6.49
CA LEU A 77 -30.49 -14.27 6.12
C LEU A 77 -31.35 -15.03 5.09
N SER A 78 -31.02 -16.29 4.80
CA SER A 78 -31.87 -17.23 4.05
C SER A 78 -32.93 -17.87 4.94
#